data_AF-A0A956ZSK3-F1
#
_entry.id   AF-A0A956ZSK3-F1
#
_cell.length_a   1.000
_cell.length_b   1.000
_cell.length_c   1.000
_cell.angle_alpha   90.00
_cell.angle_beta   90.00
_cell.angle_gamma   90.00
#
_symmetry.space_group_name_H-M   'P 1'
#
loop_
_entity.id
_entity.type
_entity.pdbx_description
1 polymer ?
#
loop_
_entity_poly.entity_id
_entity_poly.type
_entity_poly.pdbx_seq_one_letter_code
_entity_poly.pdbx_strand_id
1 'polypeptide(L)'
;RLEEARNVSIALNKAGRVRRKRGDGARAEQMFEESLEISRGLAVAQPESEQAARDVSIALELLGEVQLLRSNFTGAEHLFAESCEIRKGLVAAQPDSVQAAEELRTVQKSMAIARGAHWHNRWVGWVRRAKPKIGTKSSSSNDG
;
A
#
# COMPACT_ATOMS: atom_id res chain seq x y z
N ARG A 1 20.53 11.38 -18.37
CA ARG A 1 20.17 11.70 -16.97
C ARG A 1 18.75 11.30 -16.58
N LEU A 2 17.65 11.73 -17.25
CA LEU A 2 16.29 11.28 -16.85
C LEU A 2 16.05 9.78 -17.11
N GLU A 3 16.50 9.26 -18.25
CA GLU A 3 16.40 7.83 -18.56
C GLU A 3 17.23 6.96 -17.60
N GLU A 4 18.44 7.42 -17.24
CA GLU A 4 19.29 6.74 -16.24
C GLU A 4 18.61 6.68 -14.88
N ALA A 5 18.03 7.81 -14.41
CA ALA A 5 17.25 7.84 -13.18
C ALA A 5 16.06 6.87 -13.24
N ARG A 6 15.36 6.81 -14.39
CA ARG A 6 14.28 5.83 -14.59
C ARG A 6 14.77 4.39 -14.48
N ASN A 7 15.91 4.09 -15.11
CA ASN A 7 16.52 2.77 -15.04
C ASN A 7 16.92 2.39 -13.61
N VAL A 8 17.43 3.34 -12.82
CA VAL A 8 17.70 3.16 -11.38
C VAL A 8 16.42 2.85 -10.61
N SER A 9 15.35 3.63 -10.80
CA SER A 9 14.05 3.39 -10.16
C SER A 9 13.51 1.99 -10.47
N ILE A 10 13.59 1.55 -11.73
CA ILE A 10 13.17 0.20 -12.14
C ILE A 10 14.05 -0.88 -11.49
N ALA A 11 15.36 -0.67 -11.41
CA ALA A 11 16.29 -1.60 -10.77
C ALA A 11 16.00 -1.73 -9.27
N LEU A 12 15.73 -0.62 -8.58
CA LEU A 12 15.32 -0.59 -7.18
C LEU A 12 14.01 -1.36 -6.96
N ASN A 13 13.00 -1.16 -7.82
CA ASN A 13 11.76 -1.94 -7.77
C ASN A 13 11.99 -3.45 -7.94
N LYS A 14 12.86 -3.85 -8.88
CA LYS A 14 13.21 -5.27 -9.06
C LYS A 14 13.93 -5.82 -7.83
N ALA A 15 14.90 -5.09 -7.30
CA ALA A 15 15.67 -5.50 -6.13
C ALA A 15 14.81 -5.58 -4.86
N GLY A 16 13.91 -4.61 -4.64
CA GLY A 16 12.95 -4.60 -3.54
C GLY A 16 12.00 -5.80 -3.61
N ARG A 17 11.49 -6.16 -4.80
CA ARG A 17 10.68 -7.38 -4.99
C ARG A 17 11.46 -8.64 -4.61
N VAL A 18 12.75 -8.72 -4.94
CA VAL A 18 13.63 -9.84 -4.55
C VAL A 18 13.84 -9.88 -3.03
N ARG A 19 14.11 -8.74 -2.39
CA ARG A 19 14.24 -8.64 -0.92
C ARG A 19 12.97 -9.09 -0.21
N ARG A 20 11.80 -8.62 -0.68
CA ARG A 20 10.48 -9.02 -0.16
C ARG A 20 10.27 -10.53 -0.25
N LYS A 21 10.56 -11.15 -1.40
CA LYS A 21 10.46 -12.61 -1.58
C LYS A 21 11.38 -13.41 -0.64
N ARG A 22 12.48 -12.80 -0.19
CA ARG A 22 13.41 -13.40 0.79
C ARG A 22 13.04 -13.11 2.24
N GLY A 23 11.90 -12.48 2.50
CA GLY A 23 11.44 -12.10 3.84
C GLY A 23 12.10 -10.84 4.41
N ASP A 24 12.95 -10.15 3.63
CA ASP A 24 13.61 -8.91 4.04
C ASP A 24 12.72 -7.70 3.70
N GLY A 25 11.61 -7.59 4.43
CA GLY A 25 10.60 -6.55 4.21
C GLY A 25 11.13 -5.14 4.46
N ALA A 26 12.01 -4.95 5.43
CA ALA A 26 12.59 -3.65 5.76
C ALA A 26 13.49 -3.12 4.64
N ARG A 27 14.37 -3.97 4.06
CA ARG A 27 15.15 -3.53 2.89
C ARG A 27 14.29 -3.35 1.65
N ALA A 28 13.23 -4.15 1.49
CA ALA A 28 12.31 -3.96 0.38
C ALA A 28 11.62 -2.58 0.45
N GLU A 29 11.17 -2.19 1.65
CA GLU A 29 10.57 -0.88 1.92
C GLU A 29 11.51 0.26 1.51
N GLN A 30 12.76 0.27 2.00
CA GLN A 30 13.77 1.27 1.65
C GLN A 30 13.99 1.39 0.14
N MET A 31 14.08 0.25 -0.57
CA MET A 31 14.28 0.26 -2.02
C MET A 31 13.07 0.81 -2.77
N PHE A 32 11.86 0.53 -2.31
CA PHE A 32 10.65 1.06 -2.93
C PHE A 32 10.44 2.55 -2.59
N GLU A 33 10.84 3.01 -1.40
CA GLU A 33 10.85 4.44 -1.03
C GLU A 33 11.80 5.22 -1.94
N GLU A 34 13.02 4.74 -2.14
CA GLU A 34 14.00 5.35 -3.04
C GLU A 34 13.51 5.35 -4.50
N SER A 35 12.90 4.25 -4.96
CA SER A 35 12.26 4.22 -6.28
C SER A 35 11.14 5.25 -6.41
N LEU A 36 10.29 5.40 -5.39
CA LEU A 36 9.19 6.36 -5.39
C LEU A 36 9.71 7.80 -5.46
N GLU A 37 10.74 8.13 -4.69
CA GLU A 37 11.38 9.45 -4.71
C GLU A 37 11.88 9.79 -6.11
N ILE A 38 12.61 8.87 -6.74
CA ILE A 38 13.10 9.05 -8.11
C ILE A 38 11.95 9.20 -9.11
N SER A 39 10.94 8.32 -9.04
CA SER A 39 9.79 8.37 -9.94
C SER A 39 9.01 9.68 -9.79
N ARG A 40 8.84 10.21 -8.57
CA ARG A 40 8.21 11.52 -8.34
C ARG A 40 9.04 12.64 -8.95
N GLY A 41 10.36 12.62 -8.77
CA GLY A 41 11.26 13.59 -9.41
C GLY A 41 11.14 13.57 -10.94
N LEU A 42 11.03 12.38 -11.54
CA LEU A 42 10.81 12.23 -12.99
C LEU A 42 9.46 12.76 -13.44
N ALA A 43 8.39 12.55 -12.65
CA ALA A 43 7.05 13.06 -12.97
C ALA A 43 6.99 14.59 -12.87
N VAL A 44 7.71 15.21 -11.92
CA VAL A 44 7.86 16.67 -11.84
C VAL A 44 8.64 17.20 -13.05
N ALA A 45 9.70 16.51 -13.47
CA ALA A 45 10.48 16.92 -14.64
C ALA A 45 9.74 16.74 -15.97
N GLN A 46 8.75 15.83 -16.02
CA GLN A 46 7.99 15.47 -17.20
C GLN A 46 6.49 15.34 -16.87
N PRO A 47 5.79 16.44 -16.59
CA PRO A 47 4.41 16.41 -16.09
C PRO A 47 3.40 15.83 -17.09
N GLU A 48 3.67 15.92 -18.38
CA GLU A 48 2.83 15.34 -19.45
C GLU A 48 3.19 13.88 -19.76
N SER A 49 4.22 13.33 -19.12
CA SER A 49 4.64 11.95 -19.35
C SER A 49 3.76 10.97 -18.57
N GLU A 50 2.86 10.33 -19.31
CA GLU A 50 2.08 9.20 -18.81
C GLU A 50 2.97 8.07 -18.27
N GLN A 51 4.16 7.89 -18.85
CA GLN A 51 5.09 6.87 -18.38
C GLN A 51 5.67 7.23 -17.01
N ALA A 52 6.00 8.51 -16.79
CA ALA A 52 6.47 8.96 -15.48
C ALA A 52 5.37 8.83 -14.42
N ALA A 53 4.12 9.18 -14.77
CA ALA A 53 2.96 8.95 -13.91
C ALA A 53 2.75 7.46 -13.59
N ARG A 54 2.84 6.58 -14.60
CA ARG A 54 2.80 5.12 -14.41
C ARG A 54 3.89 4.64 -13.45
N ASP A 55 5.12 5.12 -13.60
CA ASP A 55 6.24 4.70 -12.76
C ASP A 55 6.05 5.11 -11.27
N VAL A 56 5.44 6.27 -11.00
CA VAL A 56 5.06 6.69 -9.63
C VAL A 56 4.01 5.75 -9.05
N SER A 57 2.94 5.46 -9.82
CA SER A 57 1.86 4.57 -9.36
C SER A 57 2.38 3.17 -9.00
N ILE A 58 3.28 2.59 -9.82
CA ILE A 58 3.89 1.28 -9.55
C ILE A 58 4.69 1.28 -8.24
N ALA A 59 5.47 2.34 -7.97
CA ALA A 59 6.26 2.43 -6.75
C ALA A 59 5.36 2.57 -5.50
N LEU A 60 4.26 3.32 -5.59
CA LEU A 60 3.24 3.42 -4.54
C LEU A 60 2.56 2.06 -4.27
N GLU A 61 2.18 1.33 -5.33
CA GLU A 61 1.58 0.00 -5.20
C GLU A 61 2.53 -0.98 -4.49
N LEU A 62 3.83 -0.93 -4.82
CA LEU A 62 4.87 -1.75 -4.21
C LEU A 62 5.07 -1.45 -2.72
N LEU A 63 5.08 -0.18 -2.33
CA LEU A 63 5.10 0.20 -0.91
C LEU A 63 3.81 -0.24 -0.20
N GLY A 64 2.65 -0.09 -0.85
CA GLY A 64 1.37 -0.53 -0.32
C GLY A 64 1.36 -2.03 -0.02
N GLU A 65 1.90 -2.85 -0.91
CA GLU A 65 2.09 -4.29 -0.68
C GLU A 65 2.95 -4.58 0.55
N VAL A 66 4.04 -3.83 0.76
CA VAL A 66 4.90 -3.99 1.95
C VAL A 66 4.16 -3.60 3.22
N GLN A 67 3.40 -2.51 3.20
CA GLN A 67 2.61 -2.09 4.37
C GLN A 67 1.52 -3.11 4.73
N LEU A 68 0.90 -3.77 3.73
CA LEU A 68 -0.01 -4.89 3.98
C LEU A 68 0.69 -6.05 4.70
N LEU A 69 1.89 -6.44 4.26
CA LEU A 69 2.67 -7.51 4.90
C LEU A 69 3.04 -7.18 6.35
N ARG A 70 3.23 -5.89 6.65
CA ARG A 70 3.51 -5.37 8.00
C ARG A 70 2.26 -5.13 8.83
N SER A 71 1.07 -5.51 8.33
CA SER A 71 -0.24 -5.23 8.95
C SER A 71 -0.53 -3.74 9.18
N ASN A 72 0.17 -2.85 8.48
CA ASN A 72 -0.09 -1.41 8.48
C ASN A 72 -1.16 -1.09 7.40
N PHE A 73 -2.39 -1.50 7.67
CA PHE A 73 -3.49 -1.39 6.72
C PHE A 73 -3.86 0.06 6.38
N THR A 74 -3.75 0.97 7.34
CA THR A 74 -3.99 2.40 7.12
C THR A 74 -2.94 3.00 6.18
N GLY A 75 -1.65 2.69 6.42
CA GLY A 75 -0.58 3.14 5.52
C GLY A 75 -0.73 2.57 4.11
N ALA A 76 -1.06 1.28 4.00
CA ALA A 76 -1.34 0.64 2.71
C ALA A 76 -2.51 1.30 1.97
N GLU A 77 -3.61 1.60 2.67
CA GLU A 77 -4.76 2.28 2.08
C GLU A 77 -4.38 3.65 1.51
N HIS A 78 -3.61 4.46 2.25
CA HIS A 78 -3.16 5.76 1.76
C HIS A 78 -2.33 5.65 0.47
N LEU A 79 -1.38 4.70 0.43
CA LEU A 79 -0.52 4.48 -0.74
C LEU A 79 -1.33 4.02 -1.97
N PHE A 80 -2.26 3.07 -1.78
CA PHE A 80 -3.13 2.63 -2.88
C PHE A 80 -4.10 3.72 -3.33
N ALA A 81 -4.58 4.58 -2.41
CA ALA A 81 -5.44 5.69 -2.77
C ALA A 81 -4.70 6.70 -3.67
N GLU A 82 -3.47 7.08 -3.31
CA GLU A 82 -2.64 7.96 -4.15
C GLU A 82 -2.38 7.33 -5.53
N SER A 83 -2.01 6.05 -5.57
CA SER A 83 -1.83 5.34 -6.83
C SER A 83 -3.12 5.26 -7.66
N CYS A 84 -4.28 5.09 -7.02
CA CYS A 84 -5.57 5.02 -7.70
C CYS A 84 -5.91 6.34 -8.40
N GLU A 85 -5.65 7.49 -7.77
CA GLU A 85 -5.88 8.80 -8.40
C GLU A 85 -5.00 9.00 -9.64
N ILE A 86 -3.72 8.59 -9.58
CA ILE A 86 -2.84 8.62 -10.76
C ILE A 86 -3.36 7.72 -11.88
N ARG A 87 -3.77 6.49 -11.54
CA ARG A 87 -4.31 5.52 -12.52
C ARG A 87 -5.61 6.00 -13.16
N LYS A 88 -6.48 6.70 -12.42
CA LYS A 88 -7.68 7.34 -12.99
C LYS A 88 -7.31 8.40 -14.02
N GLY A 89 -6.31 9.24 -13.73
CA GLY A 89 -5.80 10.23 -14.68
C GLY A 89 -5.28 9.58 -15.97
N LEU A 90 -4.55 8.47 -15.85
CA LEU A 90 -4.06 7.71 -17.00
C LEU A 90 -5.18 7.09 -17.84
N VAL A 91 -6.23 6.56 -17.21
CA VAL A 91 -7.43 6.08 -17.94
C VAL A 91 -8.15 7.22 -18.63
N ALA A 92 -8.23 8.41 -18.01
CA ALA A 92 -8.85 9.57 -18.65
C ALA A 92 -8.06 10.06 -19.86
N ALA A 93 -6.73 9.97 -19.84
CA ALA A 93 -5.88 10.30 -20.99
C ALA A 93 -5.96 9.25 -22.12
N GLN A 94 -6.23 7.99 -21.78
CA GLN A 94 -6.30 6.87 -22.71
C GLN A 94 -7.55 6.01 -22.47
N PRO A 95 -8.75 6.51 -22.80
CA PRO A 95 -10.01 5.83 -22.46
C PRO A 95 -10.17 4.46 -23.13
N ASP A 96 -9.58 4.27 -24.31
CA ASP A 96 -9.64 3.00 -25.05
C ASP A 96 -8.52 2.01 -24.66
N SER A 97 -7.63 2.39 -23.74
CA SER A 97 -6.54 1.53 -23.29
C SER A 97 -7.03 0.47 -22.30
N VAL A 98 -7.16 -0.76 -22.78
CA VAL A 98 -7.46 -1.93 -21.95
C VAL A 98 -6.44 -2.08 -20.82
N GLN A 99 -5.15 -1.86 -21.11
CA GLN A 99 -4.10 -1.93 -20.11
C GLN A 99 -4.31 -0.92 -18.99
N ALA A 100 -4.60 0.34 -19.31
CA ALA A 100 -4.83 1.37 -18.29
C ALA A 100 -6.03 1.02 -17.40
N ALA A 101 -7.11 0.49 -17.99
CA ALA A 101 -8.29 0.03 -17.27
C ALA A 101 -7.98 -1.15 -16.33
N GLU A 102 -7.18 -2.13 -16.78
CA GLU A 102 -6.77 -3.28 -15.97
C GLU A 102 -5.85 -2.88 -14.80
N GLU A 103 -4.91 -1.97 -15.04
CA GLU A 103 -4.01 -1.44 -14.01
C GLU A 103 -4.80 -0.66 -12.95
N LEU A 104 -5.77 0.17 -13.35
CA LEU A 104 -6.69 0.84 -12.42
C LEU A 104 -7.52 -0.16 -11.60
N ARG A 105 -8.05 -1.20 -12.26
CA ARG A 105 -8.82 -2.24 -11.57
C ARG A 105 -7.97 -3.00 -10.54
N THR A 106 -6.69 -3.20 -10.83
CA THR A 106 -5.76 -3.88 -9.93
C THR A 106 -5.53 -3.07 -8.66
N VAL A 107 -5.21 -1.77 -8.77
CA VAL A 107 -5.02 -0.92 -7.59
C VAL A 107 -6.30 -0.76 -6.77
N GLN A 108 -7.47 -0.72 -7.41
CA GLN A 108 -8.76 -0.68 -6.70
C GLN A 108 -9.00 -1.94 -5.84
N LYS A 109 -8.61 -3.13 -6.33
CA LYS A 109 -8.68 -4.37 -5.55
C LYS A 109 -7.74 -4.31 -4.35
N SER A 110 -6.49 -3.89 -4.54
CA SER A 110 -5.51 -3.76 -3.45
C SER A 110 -5.97 -2.77 -2.38
N MET A 111 -6.54 -1.63 -2.79
CA MET A 111 -7.15 -0.65 -1.89
C MET A 111 -8.32 -1.25 -1.10
N ALA A 112 -9.19 -2.03 -1.74
CA ALA A 112 -10.31 -2.69 -1.07
C ALA A 112 -9.83 -3.71 -0.01
N ILE A 113 -8.75 -4.45 -0.30
CA ILE A 113 -8.12 -5.37 0.66
C ILE A 113 -7.61 -4.59 1.89
N ALA A 114 -6.89 -3.48 1.68
CA ALA A 114 -6.39 -2.63 2.76
C ALA A 114 -7.53 -2.10 3.65
N ARG A 115 -8.62 -1.61 3.03
CA ARG A 115 -9.82 -1.13 3.73
C ARG A 115 -10.52 -2.20 4.55
N GLY A 116 -10.72 -3.38 3.97
CA GLY A 116 -11.37 -4.51 4.63
C GLY A 116 -10.60 -4.97 5.87
N ALA A 117 -9.27 -5.05 5.76
CA ALA A 117 -8.40 -5.42 6.88
C ALA A 117 -8.40 -4.37 8.00
N HIS A 118 -8.41 -3.07 7.67
CA HIS A 118 -8.53 -2.00 8.65
C HIS A 118 -9.88 -2.07 9.41
N TRP A 119 -10.99 -2.34 8.73
CA TRP A 119 -12.30 -2.47 9.39
C TRP A 119 -12.35 -3.66 10.35
N HIS A 120 -11.86 -4.82 9.93
CA HIS A 120 -11.78 -6.01 10.78
C HIS A 120 -10.97 -5.73 12.05
N ASN A 121 -9.78 -5.14 11.92
CA ASN A 121 -8.93 -4.81 13.08
C ASN A 121 -9.59 -3.80 14.03
N ARG A 122 -10.30 -2.81 13.49
CA ARG A 122 -11.04 -1.83 14.30
C ARG A 122 -12.17 -2.50 15.08
N TRP A 123 -12.91 -3.40 14.44
CA TRP A 123 -13.97 -4.18 15.10
C TRP A 123 -13.42 -5.11 16.19
N VAL A 124 -12.40 -5.91 15.89
CA VAL A 124 -11.73 -6.78 16.88
C VAL A 124 -11.20 -5.95 18.05
N GLY A 125 -10.58 -4.81 17.78
CA GLY A 125 -10.08 -3.89 18.81
C GLY A 125 -11.20 -3.33 19.69
N TRP A 126 -12.35 -2.99 19.11
CA TRP A 126 -13.53 -2.58 19.87
C TRP A 126 -14.08 -3.72 20.72
N VAL A 127 -14.27 -4.92 20.15
CA VAL A 127 -14.75 -6.12 20.88
C VAL A 127 -13.85 -6.45 22.07
N ARG A 128 -12.53 -6.37 21.91
CA ARG A 128 -11.57 -6.62 22.99
C ARG A 128 -11.71 -5.61 24.13
N ARG A 129 -11.97 -4.33 23.81
CA ARG A 129 -12.20 -3.27 24.81
C ARG A 129 -13.59 -3.34 25.45
N ALA A 130 -14.58 -3.85 24.73
CA ALA A 130 -15.97 -3.92 25.16
C ALA A 130 -16.28 -5.16 26.03
N LYS A 131 -15.31 -6.06 26.32
CA LYS A 131 -15.55 -7.17 27.23
C LYS A 131 -15.78 -6.64 28.67
N PRO A 132 -16.96 -6.89 29.29
CA PRO A 132 -17.18 -6.54 30.68
C PRO A 132 -16.25 -7.37 31.56
N LYS A 133 -15.67 -6.76 32.61
CA LYS A 133 -15.04 -7.49 33.71
C LYS A 133 -16.16 -8.29 34.41
N ILE A 134 -16.31 -9.57 34.08
CA ILE A 134 -17.13 -10.47 34.88
C ILE A 134 -16.36 -10.63 36.19
N GLY A 135 -16.70 -9.79 37.17
CA GLY A 135 -16.17 -9.90 38.51
C GLY A 135 -16.59 -11.24 39.07
N THR A 136 -15.62 -12.11 39.33
CA THR A 136 -15.79 -13.29 40.17
C THR A 136 -16.13 -12.79 41.56
N LYS A 137 -17.42 -12.62 41.86
CA LYS A 137 -17.88 -12.54 43.25
C LYS A 137 -17.67 -13.92 43.84
N SER A 138 -16.59 -14.08 44.58
CA SER A 138 -16.42 -15.15 45.56
C SER A 138 -17.60 -15.08 46.52
N SER A 139 -18.51 -16.04 46.39
CA SER A 139 -19.57 -16.29 47.37
C SER A 139 -18.92 -16.70 48.69
N SER A 140 -18.89 -15.77 49.66
CA SER A 140 -18.78 -16.13 51.06
C SER A 140 -20.11 -16.76 51.47
N SER A 141 -20.15 -18.09 51.50
CA SER A 141 -21.19 -18.80 52.25
C SER A 141 -20.70 -19.03 53.66
N ASN A 142 -21.50 -18.47 54.56
CA ASN A 142 -21.59 -18.67 55.99
C ASN A 142 -21.54 -20.16 56.36
N ASP A 143 -20.89 -20.50 57.49
CA ASP A 143 -21.34 -21.55 58.42
C ASP A 143 -20.52 -21.44 59.72
N GLY A 144 -21.22 -21.29 60.85
CA GLY A 144 -20.68 -21.34 62.21
C GLY A 144 -21.26 -20.31 63.16
#